data_AF-A0A9X1RBC8-F1
#
_entry.id   AF-A0A9X1RBC8-F1
#
_cell.length_a   1.000
_cell.length_b   1.000
_cell.length_c   1.000
_cell.angle_alpha   90.00
_cell.angle_beta   90.00
_cell.angle_gamma   90.00
#
_symmetry.space_group_name_H-M   'P 1'
#
loop_
_entity.id
_entity.type
_entity.pdbx_description
1 polymer ?
#
loop_
_entity_poly.entity_id
_entity_poly.type
_entity_poly.pdbx_seq_one_letter_code
_entity_poly.pdbx_strand_id
1 'polypeptide(L)'
;MGKLATIDVALDEMLVNLAAIVLRLSKPELTRTPEARRALTQSVHQYAVCAARSTDPRVHELKSELEKTLKPSLRIVAIDGVKVS
;
A
#
# COMPACT_ATOMS: atom_id res chain seq x y z
N MET A 1 -25.66 -21.07 7.38
CA MET A 1 -24.91 -20.17 6.48
C MET A 1 -24.47 -18.84 7.11
N GLY A 2 -24.93 -18.44 8.31
CA GLY A 2 -24.59 -17.11 8.87
C GLY A 2 -23.18 -16.92 9.48
N LYS A 3 -22.55 -17.95 10.06
CA LYS A 3 -21.25 -17.80 10.74
C LYS A 3 -20.09 -17.47 9.79
N LEU A 4 -20.09 -18.02 8.58
CA LEU A 4 -19.05 -17.77 7.58
C LEU A 4 -19.13 -16.32 7.09
N ALA A 5 -20.33 -15.83 6.79
CA ALA A 5 -20.53 -14.42 6.43
C ALA A 5 -20.09 -13.44 7.52
N THR A 6 -20.28 -13.78 8.81
CA THR A 6 -19.78 -12.96 9.92
C THR A 6 -18.25 -12.94 9.98
N ILE A 7 -17.59 -14.07 9.67
CA ILE A 7 -16.14 -14.15 9.60
C ILE A 7 -15.62 -13.29 8.44
N ASP A 8 -16.24 -13.36 7.26
CA ASP A 8 -15.83 -12.58 6.10
C ASP A 8 -15.90 -11.08 6.39
N VAL A 9 -16.99 -10.60 7.01
CA VAL A 9 -17.12 -9.19 7.42
C VAL A 9 -16.05 -8.79 8.45
N ALA A 10 -15.75 -9.65 9.43
CA ALA A 10 -14.72 -9.36 10.43
C ALA A 10 -13.32 -9.30 9.79
N LEU A 11 -13.03 -10.17 8.82
CA LEU A 11 -11.78 -10.13 8.06
C LEU A 11 -11.67 -8.87 7.22
N ASP A 12 -12.74 -8.44 6.56
CA ASP A 12 -12.78 -7.20 5.78
C ASP A 12 -12.51 -5.97 6.68
N GLU A 13 -13.12 -5.91 7.87
CA GLU A 13 -12.84 -4.86 8.86
C GLU A 13 -11.38 -4.90 9.35
N MET A 14 -10.80 -6.08 9.55
CA MET A 14 -9.38 -6.21 9.88
C MET A 14 -8.49 -5.69 8.75
N LEU A 15 -8.85 -5.94 7.48
CA LEU A 15 -8.13 -5.41 6.32
C LEU A 15 -8.21 -3.88 6.26
N VAL A 16 -9.38 -3.30 6.48
CA VAL A 16 -9.54 -1.83 6.53
C VAL A 16 -8.61 -1.22 7.58
N ASN A 17 -8.61 -1.77 8.79
CA ASN A 17 -7.75 -1.29 9.88
C ASN A 17 -6.26 -1.47 9.57
N LEU A 18 -5.87 -2.60 8.99
CA LEU A 18 -4.49 -2.86 8.60
C LEU A 18 -4.01 -1.84 7.55
N ALA A 19 -4.81 -1.57 6.52
CA ALA A 19 -4.46 -0.57 5.51
C ALA A 19 -4.29 0.83 6.10
N ALA A 20 -5.13 1.23 7.04
CA ALA A 20 -4.98 2.51 7.74
C ALA A 20 -3.64 2.61 8.50
N ILE A 21 -3.16 1.51 9.07
CA ILE A 21 -1.83 1.45 9.72
C ILE A 21 -0.72 1.57 8.67
N VAL A 22 -0.80 0.80 7.58
CA VAL A 22 0.22 0.84 6.52
C VAL A 22 0.31 2.24 5.88
N LEU A 23 -0.83 2.91 5.66
CA LEU A 23 -0.87 4.31 5.18
C LEU A 23 -0.20 5.29 6.13
N ARG A 24 -0.29 5.06 7.45
CA ARG A 24 0.44 5.90 8.42
C ARG A 24 1.94 5.64 8.36
N LEU A 25 2.34 4.41 8.09
CA LEU A 25 3.75 4.01 7.95
C LEU A 25 4.35 4.41 6.59
N SER A 26 3.54 4.65 5.56
CA SER A 26 4.00 5.08 4.23
C SER A 26 4.49 6.53 4.18
N LYS A 27 4.42 7.25 5.31
CA LYS A 27 4.87 8.63 5.43
C LYS A 27 6.37 8.73 5.10
N PRO A 28 6.79 9.68 4.23
CA PRO A 28 8.20 9.83 3.83
C PRO A 28 9.16 9.97 5.00
N GLU A 29 8.72 10.49 6.15
CA GLU A 29 9.52 10.62 7.37
C GLU A 29 9.93 9.26 7.96
N LEU A 30 9.13 8.23 7.74
CA LEU A 30 9.32 6.87 8.27
C LEU A 30 9.95 5.92 7.25
N THR A 31 9.90 6.25 5.95
CA THR A 31 10.37 5.38 4.85
C THR A 31 11.59 5.95 4.14
N ARG A 32 12.42 6.76 4.83
CA ARG A 32 13.62 7.38 4.24
C ARG A 32 14.72 6.38 3.93
N THR A 33 14.80 5.30 4.70
CA THR A 33 15.84 4.29 4.51
C THR A 33 15.41 3.27 3.45
N PRO A 34 16.37 2.70 2.69
CA PRO A 34 16.08 1.63 1.73
C PRO A 34 15.37 0.44 2.38
N GLU A 35 15.74 0.09 3.61
CA GLU A 35 15.17 -1.03 4.36
C GLU A 35 13.71 -0.76 4.74
N ALA A 36 13.42 0.42 5.26
CA ALA A 36 12.05 0.81 5.62
C ALA A 36 11.15 0.90 4.38
N ARG A 37 11.68 1.39 3.26
CA ARG A 37 10.94 1.44 1.99
C ARG A 37 10.68 0.04 1.43
N ARG A 38 11.64 -0.89 1.56
CA ARG A 38 11.44 -2.30 1.19
C ARG A 38 10.39 -2.97 2.08
N ALA A 39 10.42 -2.73 3.39
CA ALA A 39 9.42 -3.23 4.33
C ALA A 39 8.03 -2.72 3.97
N LEU A 40 7.87 -1.42 3.69
CA LEU A 40 6.60 -0.86 3.23
C LEU A 40 6.10 -1.55 1.95
N THR A 41 7.00 -1.76 0.97
CA THR A 41 6.65 -2.43 -0.29
C THR A 41 6.12 -3.85 -0.04
N GLN A 42 6.76 -4.59 0.87
CA GLN A 42 6.31 -5.92 1.27
C GLN A 42 4.94 -5.88 1.97
N SER A 43 4.72 -4.94 2.89
CA SER A 43 3.44 -4.78 3.58
C SER A 43 2.31 -4.46 2.62
N VAL A 44 2.54 -3.55 1.66
CA VAL A 44 1.55 -3.21 0.63
C VAL A 44 1.27 -4.41 -0.29
N HIS A 45 2.29 -5.17 -0.67
CA HIS A 45 2.10 -6.38 -1.48
C HIS A 45 1.25 -7.43 -0.75
N GLN A 46 1.55 -7.70 0.52
CA GLN A 46 0.77 -8.63 1.35
C GLN A 46 -0.68 -8.18 1.48
N TYR A 47 -0.90 -6.88 1.71
CA TYR A 47 -2.24 -6.31 1.73
C TYR A 47 -2.98 -6.53 0.41
N ALA A 48 -2.34 -6.26 -0.73
CA ALA A 48 -2.93 -6.43 -2.05
C ALA A 48 -3.37 -7.87 -2.34
N VAL A 49 -2.60 -8.87 -1.87
CA VAL A 49 -2.95 -10.29 -1.99
C VAL A 49 -4.22 -10.61 -1.20
N CYS A 50 -4.36 -10.09 0.01
CA CYS A 50 -5.57 -10.28 0.82
C CYS A 50 -6.76 -9.52 0.24
N ALA A 51 -6.56 -8.27 -0.18
CA ALA A 51 -7.58 -7.40 -0.77
C ALA A 51 -8.20 -8.00 -2.05
N ALA A 52 -7.42 -8.74 -2.85
CA ALA A 52 -7.90 -9.39 -4.06
C ALA A 52 -9.01 -10.44 -3.81
N ARG A 53 -9.13 -10.94 -2.57
CA ARG A 53 -10.15 -11.93 -2.17
C ARG A 53 -11.32 -11.32 -1.41
N SER A 54 -11.25 -10.04 -1.06
CA SER A 54 -12.29 -9.31 -0.35
C SER A 54 -13.38 -8.83 -1.30
N THR A 55 -14.63 -8.87 -0.84
CA THR A 55 -15.78 -8.27 -1.54
C THR A 55 -16.05 -6.82 -1.13
N ASP A 56 -15.33 -6.31 -0.12
CA ASP A 56 -15.54 -4.96 0.40
C ASP A 56 -14.89 -3.90 -0.52
N PRO A 57 -15.67 -2.95 -1.08
CA PRO A 57 -15.12 -1.90 -1.94
C PRO A 57 -14.09 -1.01 -1.23
N ARG A 58 -14.21 -0.79 0.09
CA ARG A 58 -13.26 0.02 0.88
C ARG A 58 -11.86 -0.58 0.83
N VAL A 59 -11.76 -1.91 0.84
CA VAL A 59 -10.49 -2.63 0.78
C VAL A 59 -9.80 -2.44 -0.57
N HIS A 60 -10.56 -2.39 -1.67
CA HIS A 60 -10.03 -2.13 -3.02
C HIS A 60 -9.59 -0.67 -3.21
N GLU A 61 -10.32 0.28 -2.63
CA GLU A 61 -9.93 1.70 -2.61
C GLU A 61 -8.61 1.89 -1.84
N LEU A 62 -8.52 1.34 -0.63
CA LEU A 62 -7.32 1.39 0.21
C LEU A 62 -6.12 0.70 -0.45
N LYS A 63 -6.33 -0.42 -1.15
CA LYS A 63 -5.29 -1.06 -1.96
C LYS A 63 -4.74 -0.08 -3.00
N SER A 64 -5.62 0.59 -3.73
CA SER A 64 -5.24 1.55 -4.77
C SER A 64 -4.48 2.74 -4.19
N GLU A 65 -4.85 3.21 -3.00
CA GLU A 65 -4.12 4.27 -2.29
C GLU A 65 -2.73 3.80 -1.85
N LEU A 66 -2.63 2.63 -1.23
CA LEU A 66 -1.36 2.04 -0.80
C LEU A 66 -0.39 1.84 -1.98
N GLU A 67 -0.89 1.35 -3.11
CA GLU A 67 -0.09 1.20 -4.34
C GLU A 67 0.42 2.55 -4.88
N LYS A 68 -0.36 3.64 -4.73
CA LYS A 68 0.10 4.99 -5.08
C LYS A 68 1.27 5.44 -4.20
N THR A 69 1.31 5.05 -2.92
CA THR A 69 2.42 5.43 -2.02
C THR A 69 3.76 4.82 -2.44
N LEU A 70 3.74 3.69 -3.15
CA LEU A 70 4.95 3.04 -3.66
C LEU A 70 5.47 3.67 -4.95
N LYS A 71 4.62 4.39 -5.69
CA LYS A 71 5.02 5.00 -6.96
C LYS A 71 6.18 5.95 -6.69
N PRO A 72 7.32 5.77 -7.37
CA PRO A 72 8.45 6.66 -7.18
C PRO A 72 8.00 8.09 -7.54
N SER A 73 8.24 9.03 -6.63
CA SER A 73 8.21 10.45 -6.97
C SER A 73 9.40 10.72 -7.88
N LEU A 74 9.22 10.48 -9.17
CA LEU A 74 10.22 10.76 -10.18
C LEU A 74 10.42 12.27 -10.21
N ARG A 75 11.45 12.76 -9.51
CA ARG A 75 11.97 14.11 -9.73
C ARG A 75 12.99 14.00 -10.86
N ILE A 76 12.66 14.57 -12.01
CA ILE A 76 13.65 14.82 -13.07
C ILE A 76 14.60 15.87 -12.51
N VAL A 77 15.77 15.45 -12.06
CA VAL A 77 16.91 16.34 -11.83
C VAL A 77 17.55 16.53 -13.19
N ALA A 78 17.42 17.72 -13.77
CA ALA A 78 18.27 18.11 -14.89
C ALA A 78 19.71 18.10 -14.37
N ILE A 79 20.50 17.12 -14.81
CA ILE A 79 21.94 17.13 -14.62
C ILE A 79 22.46 18.14 -15.64
N ASP A 80 23.06 19.23 -15.16
CA ASP A 80 23.51 20.38 -15.94
C ASP A 80 24.04 20.03 -17.35
N GLY A 81 23.17 20.17 -18.35
CA GLY A 81 23.53 20.40 -19.75
C GLY A 81 24.19 19.27 -20.54
N VAL A 82 24.40 18.06 -20.04
CA VAL A 82 25.05 17.01 -20.86
C VAL A 82 24.03 16.26 -21.71
N LYS A 83 23.93 16.65 -22.99
CA LYS A 83 23.36 15.82 -24.06
C LYS A 83 24.14 14.50 -24.14
N VAL A 84 23.50 13.39 -23.77
CA VAL A 84 23.97 12.07 -24.18
C VAL A 84 23.31 11.77 -25.52
N SER A 85 24.14 11.67 -26.57
CA SER A 85 23.73 11.27 -27.92
C SER A 85 23.63 9.75 -28.02
#